data_AF-A0A6V7LBH9-F1
#
_entry.id   AF-A0A6V7LBH9-F1
#
_cell.length_a   1.000
_cell.length_b   1.000
_cell.length_c   1.000
_cell.angle_alpha   90.00
_cell.angle_beta   90.00
_cell.angle_gamma   90.00
#
_symmetry.space_group_name_H-M   'P 1'
#
loop_
_entity.id
_entity.type
_entity.pdbx_description
1 polymer ?
#
loop_
_entity_poly.entity_id
_entity_poly.type
_entity_poly.pdbx_seq_one_letter_code
_entity_poly.pdbx_strand_id
1 'polypeptide(L)'
;PPTPGKPSFAISGFNTAGNITAVSASNAPGSNAVIKIVAGGPGTGKIVVAAISPIGEGLDVQLNIYAHLPNTPAPPPPSSENF
;
A
#
# COMPACT_ATOMS: atom_id res chain seq x y z
N PRO A 1 19.20 21.95 -3.38
CA PRO A 1 18.15 22.73 -2.68
C PRO A 1 16.78 22.38 -3.33
N PRO A 2 15.68 22.28 -2.58
CA PRO A 2 14.36 22.09 -3.17
C PRO A 2 14.01 23.28 -4.07
N THR A 3 13.57 23.02 -5.29
CA THR A 3 13.29 24.05 -6.30
C THR A 3 11.98 24.77 -5.97
N PRO A 4 11.96 26.09 -5.76
CA PRO A 4 10.73 26.84 -5.52
C PRO A 4 9.75 26.68 -6.69
N GLY A 5 8.47 26.43 -6.40
CA GLY A 5 7.39 26.48 -7.38
C GLY A 5 6.85 25.14 -7.90
N LYS A 6 7.37 23.99 -7.46
CA LYS A 6 6.79 22.67 -7.79
C LYS A 6 6.19 22.00 -6.55
N PRO A 7 4.96 21.47 -6.62
CA PRO A 7 4.42 20.62 -5.56
C PRO A 7 5.36 19.43 -5.34
N SER A 8 5.43 18.96 -4.11
CA SER A 8 6.11 17.70 -3.80
C SER A 8 5.19 16.55 -4.19
N PHE A 9 5.72 15.54 -4.88
CA PHE A 9 4.98 14.34 -5.27
C PHE A 9 5.70 13.09 -4.78
N ALA A 10 4.97 12.17 -4.15
CA ALA A 10 5.43 10.80 -3.97
C ALA A 10 4.43 9.81 -4.55
N ILE A 11 4.95 8.78 -5.20
CA ILE A 11 4.19 7.64 -5.68
C ILE A 11 4.77 6.40 -5.03
N SER A 12 3.95 5.65 -4.30
CA SER A 12 4.35 4.39 -3.67
C SER A 12 3.42 3.27 -4.08
N GLY A 13 4.00 2.09 -4.32
CA GLY A 13 3.32 0.88 -4.74
C GLY A 13 3.54 -0.25 -3.76
N PHE A 14 2.49 -1.00 -3.42
CA PHE A 14 2.58 -2.20 -2.60
C PHE A 14 1.93 -3.38 -3.32
N ASN A 15 2.62 -4.53 -3.30
CA ASN A 15 2.11 -5.80 -3.82
C ASN A 15 2.02 -6.80 -2.68
N THR A 16 0.91 -7.53 -2.61
CA THR A 16 0.70 -8.62 -1.66
C THR A 16 0.26 -9.88 -2.41
N ALA A 17 0.59 -11.05 -1.85
CA ALA A 17 0.13 -12.33 -2.39
C ALA A 17 -1.39 -12.54 -2.20
N GLY A 18 -2.00 -11.75 -1.31
CA GLY A 18 -3.43 -11.78 -0.99
C GLY A 18 -4.28 -10.76 -1.73
N ASN A 19 -5.58 -10.80 -1.46
CA ASN A 19 -6.49 -9.74 -1.87
C ASN A 19 -6.56 -8.69 -0.76
N ILE A 20 -6.25 -7.44 -1.12
CA ILE A 20 -6.41 -6.30 -0.23
C ILE A 20 -7.90 -6.19 0.14
N THR A 21 -8.19 -5.96 1.41
CA THR A 21 -9.55 -5.80 1.94
C THR A 21 -9.83 -4.37 2.36
N ALA A 22 -8.82 -3.67 2.87
CA ALA A 22 -8.92 -2.28 3.25
C ALA A 22 -7.57 -1.58 3.11
N VAL A 23 -7.64 -0.28 2.80
CA VAL A 23 -6.50 0.62 2.77
C VAL A 23 -6.87 1.87 3.53
N SER A 24 -6.01 2.29 4.44
CA SER A 24 -6.09 3.59 5.08
C SER A 24 -4.81 4.37 4.82
N ALA A 25 -4.95 5.66 4.58
CA ALA A 25 -3.82 6.56 4.41
C ALA A 25 -4.05 7.83 5.22
N SER A 26 -3.00 8.31 5.88
CA SER A 26 -3.05 9.48 6.74
C SER A 26 -1.73 10.24 6.71
N ASN A 27 -1.78 11.55 6.89
CA ASN A 27 -0.59 12.37 7.01
C ASN A 27 0.12 12.06 8.34
N ALA A 28 1.44 11.91 8.29
CA ALA A 28 2.27 11.86 9.49
C ALA A 28 2.28 13.23 10.20
N PRO A 29 2.65 13.29 11.50
CA PRO A 29 2.78 14.56 12.21
C PRO A 29 3.71 15.56 11.47
N GLY A 30 3.24 16.78 11.23
CA GLY A 30 4.01 17.82 10.51
C GLY A 30 3.92 17.73 8.97
N SER A 31 3.13 16.81 8.43
CA SER A 31 2.84 16.67 7.01
C SER A 31 1.43 17.13 6.68
N ASN A 32 1.26 17.68 5.48
CA ASN A 32 -0.05 18.04 4.95
C ASN A 32 -0.08 17.75 3.45
N ALA A 33 -0.35 16.49 3.13
CA ALA A 33 -0.49 16.02 1.76
C ALA A 33 -1.95 15.66 1.45
N VAL A 34 -2.35 15.94 0.21
CA VAL A 34 -3.53 15.35 -0.40
C VAL A 34 -3.13 13.97 -0.92
N ILE A 35 -3.80 12.94 -0.40
CA ILE A 35 -3.48 11.54 -0.69
C ILE A 35 -4.58 10.96 -1.59
N LYS A 36 -4.18 10.30 -2.69
CA LYS A 36 -5.10 9.65 -3.62
C LYS A 36 -4.60 8.27 -4.02
N ILE A 37 -5.48 7.28 -3.95
CA ILE A 37 -5.24 5.97 -4.56
C ILE A 37 -5.43 6.13 -6.07
N VAL A 38 -4.38 5.85 -6.84
CA VAL A 38 -4.37 6.06 -8.29
C VAL A 38 -4.52 4.75 -9.08
N ALA A 39 -4.23 3.60 -8.47
CA ALA A 39 -4.49 2.29 -9.06
C ALA A 39 -4.60 1.20 -7.98
N GLY A 40 -5.35 0.14 -8.28
CA GLY A 40 -5.56 -0.99 -7.36
C GLY A 40 -6.49 -0.68 -6.19
N GLY A 41 -6.32 -1.39 -5.08
CA GLY A 41 -7.17 -1.25 -3.87
C GLY A 41 -7.88 -2.54 -3.45
N PRO A 42 -8.99 -2.45 -2.69
CA PRO A 42 -9.73 -3.63 -2.23
C PRO A 42 -10.12 -4.57 -3.37
N GLY A 43 -9.98 -5.87 -3.16
CA GLY A 43 -10.22 -6.91 -4.17
C GLY A 43 -9.05 -7.14 -5.13
N THR A 44 -7.92 -6.43 -4.96
CA THR A 44 -6.73 -6.59 -5.79
C THR A 44 -5.50 -6.90 -4.93
N GLY A 45 -4.45 -7.49 -5.51
CA GLY A 45 -3.18 -7.72 -4.82
C GLY A 45 -2.20 -6.54 -4.88
N LYS A 46 -2.63 -5.38 -5.39
CA LYS A 46 -1.77 -4.23 -5.60
C LYS A 46 -2.45 -2.92 -5.25
N ILE A 47 -1.65 -1.93 -4.84
CA ILE A 47 -2.11 -0.56 -4.71
C ILE A 47 -1.01 0.41 -5.11
N VAL A 48 -1.39 1.51 -5.75
CA VAL A 48 -0.54 2.65 -6.04
C VAL A 48 -1.18 3.90 -5.44
N VAL A 49 -0.42 4.65 -4.66
CA VAL A 49 -0.88 5.88 -4.01
C VAL A 49 -0.02 7.06 -4.46
N ALA A 50 -0.67 8.17 -4.77
CA ALA A 50 -0.04 9.46 -5.00
C ALA A 50 -0.31 10.38 -3.80
N ALA A 51 0.74 11.04 -3.31
CA ALA A 51 0.65 12.09 -2.30
C ALA A 51 1.19 13.40 -2.89
N ILE A 52 0.46 14.50 -2.65
CA ILE A 52 0.80 15.83 -3.16
C ILE A 52 0.73 16.82 -2.00
N SER A 53 1.82 17.52 -1.68
CA SER A 53 1.82 18.57 -0.65
C SER A 53 2.09 19.96 -1.25
N PRO A 54 1.54 21.03 -0.63
CA PRO A 54 1.96 22.40 -0.88
C PRO A 54 3.45 22.60 -0.62
N ILE A 55 4.00 23.64 -1.24
CA ILE A 55 5.42 23.97 -1.11
C ILE A 55 5.74 24.35 0.34
N GLY A 56 6.80 23.78 0.88
CA GLY A 56 7.24 24.05 2.25
C GLY A 56 6.52 23.22 3.32
N GLU A 57 5.51 22.43 2.94
CA GLU A 57 4.85 21.48 3.82
C GLU A 57 5.47 20.08 3.67
N GLY A 58 5.60 19.37 4.79
CA GLY A 58 6.13 18.00 4.80
C GLY A 58 5.29 17.08 3.91
N LEU A 59 5.98 16.17 3.22
CA LEU A 59 5.35 15.12 2.42
C LEU A 59 5.68 13.77 3.05
N ASP A 60 4.96 13.46 4.12
CA ASP A 60 5.06 12.19 4.82
C ASP A 60 3.67 11.60 5.04
N VAL A 61 3.48 10.37 4.56
CA VAL A 61 2.19 9.69 4.51
C VAL A 61 2.37 8.28 5.03
N GLN A 62 1.54 7.92 6.01
CA GLN A 62 1.45 6.57 6.54
C GLN A 62 0.33 5.81 5.83
N LEU A 63 0.66 4.64 5.29
CA LEU A 63 -0.29 3.71 4.71
C LEU A 63 -0.43 2.48 5.62
N ASN A 64 -1.67 2.11 5.95
CA ASN A 64 -1.98 0.78 6.47
C ASN A 64 -2.78 0.00 5.44
N ILE A 65 -2.29 -1.18 5.07
CA ILE A 65 -2.88 -2.05 4.05
C ILE A 65 -3.23 -3.37 4.71
N TYR A 66 -4.50 -3.76 4.63
CA TYR A 66 -5.02 -5.03 5.13
C TYR A 66 -5.32 -5.94 3.95
N ALA A 67 -4.94 -7.22 4.04
CA ALA A 67 -5.17 -8.19 2.98
C ALA A 67 -5.47 -9.59 3.53
N HIS A 68 -6.34 -10.33 2.85
CA HIS A 68 -6.53 -11.76 3.05
C HIS A 68 -5.55 -12.52 2.16
N LEU A 69 -4.64 -13.26 2.79
CA LEU A 69 -3.78 -14.19 2.07
C LEU A 69 -4.61 -15.35 1.52
N PRO A 70 -4.29 -15.86 0.32
CA PRO A 70 -4.94 -17.07 -0.17
C PRO A 70 -4.60 -18.21 0.80
N ASN A 71 -5.60 -19.03 1.12
CA ASN A 71 -5.34 -20.27 1.85
C ASN A 71 -4.36 -21.10 1.02
N THR A 72 -3.14 -21.29 1.52
CA THR A 72 -2.23 -22.27 0.95
C THR A 72 -2.91 -23.64 1.06
N PRO A 73 -2.95 -24.46 0.00
CA PRO A 73 -3.47 -25.81 0.09
C PRO A 73 -2.79 -26.52 1.26
N ALA A 74 -3.58 -27.18 2.11
CA ALA A 74 -3.01 -28.05 3.14
C ALA A 74 -2.06 -29.04 2.43
N PRO A 75 -0.87 -29.32 2.99
CA PRO A 75 0.01 -30.32 2.41
C PRO A 75 -0.77 -31.63 2.25
N PRO A 76 -0.58 -32.36 1.13
CA PRO A 76 -1.28 -33.63 0.94
C PRO A 76 -1.02 -34.53 2.15
N PRO A 77 -2.02 -35.31 2.60
CA PRO A 77 -1.80 -36.26 3.68
C PRO A 77 -0.61 -37.16 3.32
N PRO A 78 0.24 -37.53 4.29
CA PRO A 78 1.34 -38.45 4.03
C PRO A 78 0.76 -39.73 3.42
N SER A 79 1.29 -40.12 2.25
CA SER A 79 0.86 -41.32 1.55
C SER A 79 0.92 -42.52 2.49
N SER A 80 -0.19 -43.23 2.65
CA SER A 80 -0.30 -44.49 3.40
C SER A 80 0.41 -45.66 2.70
N GLU A 81 1.60 -45.42 2.17
CA GLU A 81 2.45 -46.42 1.54
C GLU A 81 3.74 -46.51 2.34
N ASN A 82 3.72 -47.32 3.40
CA ASN A 82 4.79 -48.27 3.70
C ASN A 82 4.44 -49.09 4.95
N PHE A 83 4.17 -50.37 4.68
CA PHE A 83 4.26 -51.57 5.52
C PHE A 83 3.30 -51.75 6.70
#